data_AF-A0A413SGD0-F1
#
_entry.id   AF-A0A413SGD0-F1
#
_cell.length_a   1.000
_cell.length_b   1.000
_cell.length_c   1.000
_cell.angle_alpha   90.00
_cell.angle_beta   90.00
_cell.angle_gamma   90.00
#
_symmetry.space_group_name_H-M   'P 1'
#
loop_
_entity.id
_entity.type
_entity.pdbx_description
1 polymer ?
#
loop_
_entity_poly.entity_id
_entity_poly.type
_entity_poly.pdbx_seq_one_letter_code
_entity_poly.pdbx_strand_id
1 'polypeptide(L)'
;MKKNLNGIKRVRFCDYTSYEAEKSSNGGCYGFWKDYNRLDDGNWEVSYGTTADFEYCPVCGSFNEHYEGDDCCYDSGYSCGDFETVTEEELLKLINEFKETDDEYIEYK
;
A
#
# COMPACT_ATOMS: atom_id res chain seq x y z
N MET A 1 -20.04 -9.65 -1.50
CA MET A 1 -19.22 -9.40 -2.70
C MET A 1 -19.45 -7.98 -3.19
N LYS A 2 -18.40 -7.16 -3.19
CA LYS A 2 -18.40 -5.77 -3.67
C LYS A 2 -18.40 -5.77 -5.19
N LYS A 3 -19.21 -4.90 -5.81
CA LYS A 3 -19.46 -4.90 -7.27
C LYS A 3 -18.82 -3.73 -8.01
N ASN A 4 -18.50 -2.64 -7.32
CA ASN A 4 -17.81 -1.46 -7.85
C ASN A 4 -17.19 -0.64 -6.70
N LEU A 5 -16.34 0.32 -7.05
CA LEU A 5 -15.68 1.25 -6.11
C LEU A 5 -16.10 2.71 -6.34
N ASN A 6 -17.37 2.93 -6.70
CA ASN A 6 -17.87 4.27 -6.99
C ASN A 6 -17.76 5.19 -5.76
N GLY A 7 -17.17 6.37 -5.97
CA GLY A 7 -16.97 7.37 -4.91
C GLY A 7 -15.83 7.06 -3.94
N ILE A 8 -15.19 5.88 -4.04
CA ILE A 8 -14.01 5.54 -3.24
C ILE A 8 -12.78 6.11 -3.93
N LYS A 9 -11.92 6.76 -3.14
CA LYS A 9 -10.65 7.36 -3.57
C LYS A 9 -9.45 6.53 -3.11
N ARG A 10 -9.59 5.78 -2.02
CA ARG A 10 -8.55 4.86 -1.55
C ARG A 10 -9.13 3.59 -0.96
N VAL A 11 -8.48 2.48 -1.27
CA VAL A 11 -8.65 1.19 -0.57
C VAL A 11 -7.32 0.85 0.10
N ARG A 12 -7.34 0.53 1.39
CA ARG A 12 -6.14 0.15 2.14
C ARG A 12 -6.30 -1.25 2.69
N PHE A 13 -5.36 -2.14 2.39
CA PHE A 13 -5.25 -3.44 3.04
C PHE A 13 -4.26 -3.31 4.18
N CYS A 14 -4.73 -3.49 5.39
CA CYS A 14 -3.95 -3.42 6.61
C CYS A 14 -3.52 -4.83 7.03
N ASP A 15 -2.26 -5.00 7.43
CA ASP A 15 -1.74 -6.19 8.10
C ASP A 15 -1.01 -5.74 9.38
N TYR A 16 -1.64 -6.01 10.51
CA TYR A 16 -1.12 -5.74 11.86
C TYR A 16 -0.81 -7.02 12.63
N THR A 17 -0.71 -8.18 11.96
CA THR A 17 -0.52 -9.48 12.62
C THR A 17 0.70 -9.53 13.54
N SER A 18 1.76 -8.78 13.20
CA SER A 18 3.00 -8.69 13.98
C SER A 18 3.17 -7.35 14.72
N TYR A 19 2.13 -6.51 14.74
CA TYR A 19 2.21 -5.17 15.31
C TYR A 19 2.10 -5.20 16.83
N GLU A 20 3.04 -4.53 17.49
CA GLU A 20 2.97 -4.22 18.92
C GLU A 20 3.20 -2.72 19.10
N ALA A 21 2.21 -2.00 19.63
CA ALA A 21 2.24 -0.54 19.73
C ALA A 21 3.48 0.01 20.47
N GLU A 22 4.04 -0.75 21.44
CA GLU A 22 5.24 -0.35 22.19
C GLU A 22 6.56 -0.60 21.43
N LYS A 23 6.51 -1.30 20.29
CA LYS A 23 7.68 -1.71 19.49
C LYS A 23 7.55 -1.33 18.01
N SER A 24 6.49 -0.62 17.64
CA SER A 24 6.13 -0.37 16.26
C SER A 24 6.95 0.70 15.55
N SER A 25 7.82 1.39 16.28
CA SER A 25 8.74 2.41 15.75
C SER A 25 10.09 1.82 15.33
N ASN A 26 10.74 1.06 16.24
CA ASN A 26 12.09 0.54 16.03
C ASN A 26 12.34 -0.87 16.61
N GLY A 27 11.30 -1.50 17.16
CA GLY A 27 11.40 -2.77 17.88
C GLY A 27 11.14 -4.01 17.02
N GLY A 28 10.91 -3.86 15.71
CA GLY A 28 10.71 -4.96 14.76
C GLY A 28 9.29 -5.51 14.68
N CYS A 29 8.33 -4.95 15.41
CA CYS A 29 6.93 -5.38 15.45
C CYS A 29 6.03 -4.33 14.77
N TYR A 30 6.11 -4.28 13.44
CA TYR A 30 5.49 -3.23 12.62
C TYR A 30 4.15 -3.66 12.05
N GLY A 31 3.27 -2.68 11.84
CA GLY A 31 2.12 -2.81 10.96
C GLY A 31 2.52 -2.45 9.54
N PHE A 32 1.90 -3.08 8.58
CA PHE A 32 2.09 -2.81 7.15
C PHE A 32 0.75 -2.53 6.50
N TRP A 33 0.79 -1.80 5.39
CA TRP A 33 -0.37 -1.67 4.55
C TRP A 33 -0.02 -1.52 3.08
N LYS A 34 -0.97 -1.94 2.24
CA LYS A 34 -0.97 -1.71 0.80
C LYS A 34 -2.12 -0.78 0.45
N ASP A 35 -1.79 0.41 -0.03
CA ASP A 35 -2.74 1.42 -0.50
C ASP A 35 -2.98 1.28 -1.99
N TYR A 36 -4.24 1.39 -2.37
CA TYR A 36 -4.70 1.52 -3.75
C TYR A 36 -5.36 2.89 -3.86
N ASN A 37 -4.71 3.84 -4.54
CA ASN A 37 -5.19 5.20 -4.73
C ASN A 37 -5.77 5.36 -6.13
N ARG A 38 -6.98 5.91 -6.23
CA ARG A 38 -7.65 6.06 -7.52
C ARG A 38 -7.01 7.15 -8.37
N LEU A 39 -6.64 6.80 -9.59
CA LEU A 39 -6.14 7.70 -10.62
C LEU A 39 -7.28 8.28 -11.47
N ASP A 40 -6.97 9.35 -12.21
CA ASP A 40 -7.93 10.06 -13.06
C ASP A 40 -8.39 9.22 -14.27
N ASP A 41 -7.58 8.26 -14.71
CA ASP A 41 -7.90 7.32 -15.78
C ASP A 41 -8.81 6.16 -15.32
N GLY A 42 -9.09 6.08 -14.01
CA GLY A 42 -9.91 5.05 -13.39
C GLY A 42 -9.14 3.81 -12.90
N ASN A 43 -7.84 3.74 -13.16
CA ASN A 43 -6.95 2.73 -12.55
C ASN A 43 -6.60 3.11 -11.11
N TRP A 44 -5.87 2.21 -10.45
CA TRP A 44 -5.48 2.35 -9.06
C TRP A 44 -3.97 2.20 -8.94
N GLU A 45 -3.31 3.25 -8.48
CA GLU A 45 -1.90 3.23 -8.13
C GLU A 45 -1.71 2.51 -6.79
N VAL A 46 -0.73 1.62 -6.76
CA VAL A 46 -0.38 0.81 -5.61
C VAL A 46 0.79 1.44 -4.87
N SER A 47 0.67 1.59 -3.56
CA SER A 47 1.78 2.01 -2.70
C SER A 47 1.82 1.22 -1.40
N TYR A 48 2.99 1.21 -0.76
CA TYR A 48 3.24 0.45 0.46
C TYR A 48 3.56 1.40 1.62
N GLY A 49 3.14 1.03 2.82
CA GLY A 49 3.52 1.75 4.03
C GLY A 49 3.71 0.85 5.23
N THR A 50 4.33 1.41 6.25
CA THR A 50 4.63 0.73 7.51
C THR A 50 4.51 1.70 8.68
N THR A 51 4.27 1.17 9.88
CA THR A 51 4.33 1.96 11.12
C THR A 51 5.77 2.27 11.56
N ALA A 52 6.77 1.63 10.96
CA ALA A 52 8.17 1.83 11.32
C ALA A 52 8.63 3.26 11.06
N ASP A 53 9.53 3.77 11.91
CA ASP A 53 10.16 5.08 11.74
C ASP A 53 11.37 5.05 10.79
N PHE A 54 11.60 3.91 10.11
CA PHE A 54 12.68 3.72 9.16
C PHE A 54 12.23 4.02 7.73
N GLU A 55 13.20 4.31 6.87
CA GLU A 55 12.95 4.43 5.44
C GLU A 55 12.35 3.14 4.88
N TYR A 56 11.20 3.29 4.26
CA TYR A 56 10.43 2.21 3.66
C TYR A 56 9.96 2.67 2.29
N CYS A 57 10.39 1.96 1.25
CA CYS A 57 10.11 2.37 -0.11
C CYS A 57 8.61 2.21 -0.43
N PRO A 58 7.88 3.27 -0.77
CA PRO A 58 6.45 3.20 -1.07
C PRO A 58 6.17 2.52 -2.41
N VAL A 59 7.16 2.36 -3.29
CA VAL A 59 7.01 1.70 -4.59
C VAL A 59 7.08 0.18 -4.48
N CYS A 60 8.04 -0.35 -3.72
CA CYS A 60 8.31 -1.80 -3.67
C CYS A 60 8.11 -2.44 -2.29
N GLY A 61 7.83 -1.65 -1.25
CA GLY A 61 7.54 -2.18 0.09
C GLY A 61 8.75 -2.80 0.79
N SER A 62 9.95 -2.27 0.59
CA SER A 62 11.18 -2.75 1.26
C SER A 62 11.84 -1.68 2.12
N PHE A 63 12.47 -2.12 3.22
CA PHE A 63 13.34 -1.28 4.06
C PHE A 63 14.70 -1.02 3.38
N ASN A 64 14.69 -0.24 2.31
CA ASN A 64 15.88 0.21 1.60
C ASN A 64 15.66 1.63 1.08
N GLU A 65 16.71 2.43 1.06
CA GLU A 65 16.73 3.73 0.41
C GLU A 65 16.78 3.52 -1.11
N HIS A 66 15.65 3.73 -1.78
CA HIS A 66 15.55 3.72 -3.24
C HIS A 66 15.29 5.11 -3.82
N TYR A 67 15.09 6.12 -2.97
CA TYR A 67 14.75 7.46 -3.42
C TYR A 67 15.99 8.14 -4.02
N GLU A 68 15.91 8.45 -5.31
CA GLU A 68 16.96 9.17 -6.05
C GLU A 68 16.52 10.59 -6.46
N GLY A 69 15.25 10.93 -6.22
CA GLY A 69 14.68 12.24 -6.54
C GLY A 69 14.52 12.47 -8.04
N ASP A 70 14.51 13.74 -8.45
CA ASP A 70 14.22 14.16 -9.83
C ASP A 70 15.28 13.71 -10.85
N ASP A 71 16.45 13.24 -10.39
CA ASP A 71 17.53 12.72 -11.24
C ASP A 71 17.31 11.24 -11.62
N CYS A 72 16.28 10.58 -11.06
CA CYS A 72 16.01 9.18 -11.35
C CYS A 72 15.34 9.00 -12.73
N CYS A 73 15.50 7.81 -13.33
CA CYS A 73 14.96 7.50 -14.66
C CYS A 73 13.47 7.14 -14.66
N TYR A 74 12.82 7.16 -13.50
CA TYR A 74 11.41 6.80 -13.29
C TYR A 74 10.62 8.01 -12.81
N ASP A 75 9.32 8.07 -13.12
CA ASP A 75 8.48 9.19 -12.69
C ASP A 75 8.21 9.15 -11.18
N SER A 76 8.40 8.00 -10.54
CA SER A 76 8.24 7.81 -9.10
C SER A 76 9.28 8.54 -8.24
N GLY A 77 10.45 8.89 -8.79
CA GLY A 77 11.59 9.35 -7.98
C GLY A 77 12.38 8.21 -7.33
N TYR A 78 12.03 6.94 -7.59
CA TYR A 78 12.66 5.76 -6.98
C TYR A 78 13.35 4.86 -8.02
N SER A 79 14.56 4.42 -7.69
CA SER A 79 15.37 3.54 -8.56
C SER A 79 14.80 2.14 -8.77
N CYS A 80 13.84 1.73 -7.94
CA CYS A 80 13.15 0.45 -8.07
C CYS A 80 12.05 0.43 -9.14
N GLY A 81 11.74 1.56 -9.77
CA GLY A 81 10.74 1.67 -10.84
C GLY A 81 9.59 2.60 -10.53
N ASP A 82 8.61 2.64 -11.44
CA ASP A 82 7.34 3.35 -11.23
C ASP A 82 6.39 2.57 -10.32
N PHE A 83 5.40 3.28 -9.77
CA PHE A 83 4.34 2.64 -8.99
C PHE A 83 3.54 1.65 -9.84
N GLU A 84 3.25 0.48 -9.27
CA GLU A 84 2.36 -0.49 -9.91
C GLU A 84 0.95 0.10 -10.03
N THR A 85 0.29 -0.13 -11.17
CA THR A 85 -1.11 0.24 -11.38
C THR A 85 -1.96 -1.00 -11.64
N VAL A 86 -3.13 -1.06 -11.01
CA VAL A 86 -4.10 -2.14 -11.22
C VAL A 86 -5.44 -1.60 -11.69
N THR A 87 -6.21 -2.43 -12.39
CA THR A 87 -7.57 -2.11 -12.80
C THR A 87 -8.55 -2.22 -11.64
N GLU A 88 -9.71 -1.56 -11.75
CA GLU A 88 -10.79 -1.72 -10.76
C GLU A 88 -11.26 -3.20 -10.65
N GLU A 89 -11.21 -3.97 -11.74
CA GLU A 89 -11.58 -5.39 -11.73
C GLU A 89 -10.62 -6.24 -10.90
N GLU A 90 -9.31 -6.03 -11.05
CA GLU A 90 -8.29 -6.73 -10.27
C GLU A 90 -8.42 -6.39 -8.78
N LEU A 91 -8.57 -5.10 -8.45
CA LEU A 91 -8.77 -4.68 -7.07
C LEU A 91 -10.05 -5.26 -6.46
N LEU A 92 -11.15 -5.34 -7.22
CA LEU A 92 -12.38 -5.97 -6.77
C LEU A 92 -12.20 -7.47 -6.51
N LYS A 93 -11.40 -8.18 -7.31
CA LYS A 93 -11.08 -9.60 -7.05
C LYS A 93 -10.35 -9.73 -5.72
N LEU A 94 -9.31 -8.93 -5.51
CA LEU A 94 -8.54 -8.91 -4.24
C LEU A 94 -9.45 -8.64 -3.04
N ILE A 95 -10.29 -7.60 -3.10
CA ILE A 95 -11.24 -7.26 -2.03
C ILE A 95 -12.19 -8.42 -1.72
N ASN A 96 -12.68 -9.10 -2.76
CA ASN A 96 -13.69 -10.15 -2.60
C ASN A 96 -13.10 -11.49 -2.12
N GLU A 97 -11.82 -11.74 -2.38
CA GLU A 97 -11.10 -12.92 -1.94
C GLU A 97 -10.48 -12.75 -0.54
N PHE A 98 -10.24 -11.51 -0.12
CA PHE A 98 -9.69 -11.18 1.18
C PHE A 98 -10.62 -11.58 2.33
N LYS A 99 -10.04 -12.13 3.39
CA LYS A 99 -10.75 -12.53 4.61
C LYS A 99 -10.22 -11.70 5.75
N GLU A 100 -11.05 -10.79 6.24
CA GLU A 100 -10.67 -9.95 7.37
C GLU A 100 -10.57 -10.77 8.65
N THR A 101 -9.61 -10.39 9.48
CA THR A 101 -9.41 -10.85 10.86
C THR A 101 -9.38 -9.62 11.78
N ASP A 102 -9.13 -9.82 13.08
CA ASP A 102 -8.98 -8.69 14.00
C ASP A 102 -7.73 -7.84 13.67
N ASP A 103 -6.71 -8.45 13.03
CA ASP A 103 -5.42 -7.81 12.74
C ASP A 103 -5.24 -7.47 11.25
N GLU A 104 -6.01 -8.11 10.36
CA GLU A 104 -5.95 -7.91 8.91
C GLU A 104 -7.30 -7.43 8.38
N TYR A 105 -7.38 -6.21 7.83
CA TYR A 105 -8.68 -5.63 7.42
C TYR A 105 -8.54 -4.62 6.28
N ILE A 106 -9.67 -4.28 5.64
CA ILE A 106 -9.72 -3.31 4.55
C ILE A 106 -10.35 -2.00 5.01
N GLU A 107 -9.65 -0.88 4.81
CA GLU A 107 -10.21 0.46 4.97
C GLU A 107 -10.61 1.07 3.62
N TYR A 108 -11.68 1.86 3.61
CA TYR A 108 -12.16 2.60 2.45
C TYR A 108 -12.22 4.10 2.77
N LYS A 109 -11.71 4.95 1.87
CA LYS A 109 -11.76 6.41 1.98
C LYS A 109 -12.21 7.07 0.69
#